data_AF-A0A2D5ZKB2-F1
#
_entry.id   AF-A0A2D5ZKB2-F1
#
_cell.length_a   1.000
_cell.length_b   1.000
_cell.length_c   1.000
_cell.angle_alpha   90.00
_cell.angle_beta   90.00
_cell.angle_gamma   90.00
#
_symmetry.space_group_name_H-M   'P 1'
#
loop_
_entity.id
_entity.type
_entity.pdbx_description
1 polymer ?
#
loop_
_entity_poly.entity_id
_entity_poly.type
_entity_poly.pdbx_seq_one_letter_code
_entity_poly.pdbx_strand_id
1 'polypeptide(L)'
;MSVPLVAEEFADVLDRTIEGHRDLLRVSRDEQNAVVRGDVARVEELMWQKEQLAGTLREMQDVQQALLRKAAEAEGIDDDVISLTALLQRLPRSTARARLRQQRDELRLLAQTLERTHRVTTRLLMRALQFADASIRMLKEEQEENPIYAAGGALEKNRGERKLMDRMA
;
A
#
# COMPACT_ATOMS: atom_id res chain seq x y z
N MET A 1 36.47 16.09 -1.81
CA MET A 1 36.32 14.63 -1.59
C MET A 1 36.45 13.95 -2.95
N SER A 2 37.11 12.79 -3.07
CA SER A 2 37.25 12.12 -4.38
C SER A 2 36.01 11.29 -4.71
N VAL A 3 35.63 11.20 -6.00
CA VAL A 3 34.47 10.42 -6.46
C VAL A 3 34.48 8.94 -6.03
N PRO A 4 35.62 8.24 -5.96
CA PRO A 4 35.67 6.88 -5.44
C PRO A 4 35.24 6.77 -3.96
N LEU A 5 35.58 7.76 -3.13
CA LEU A 5 35.20 7.77 -1.71
C LEU A 5 33.69 8.00 -1.55
N VAL A 6 33.13 8.95 -2.31
CA VAL A 6 31.68 9.18 -2.35
C VAL A 6 30.92 7.93 -2.79
N ALA A 7 31.48 7.15 -3.73
CA ALA A 7 30.85 5.92 -4.21
C ALA A 7 30.81 4.80 -3.16
N GLU A 8 31.84 4.66 -2.32
CA GLU A 8 31.82 3.70 -1.20
C GLU A 8 30.82 4.14 -0.11
N GLU A 9 30.84 5.42 0.27
CA GLU A 9 29.85 5.95 1.23
C GLU A 9 28.41 5.78 0.70
N PHE A 10 28.19 6.04 -0.59
CA PHE A 10 26.89 5.85 -1.23
C PHE A 10 26.48 4.36 -1.24
N ALA A 11 27.42 3.45 -1.47
CA ALA A 11 27.16 2.01 -1.41
C ALA A 11 26.75 1.57 0.01
N ASP A 12 27.40 2.09 1.05
CA ASP A 12 27.07 1.77 2.44
C ASP A 12 25.68 2.32 2.85
N VAL A 13 25.32 3.51 2.36
CA VAL A 13 23.95 4.04 2.54
C VAL A 13 22.93 3.20 1.77
N LEU A 14 23.28 2.73 0.57
CA LEU A 14 22.39 1.86 -0.22
C LEU A 14 22.11 0.52 0.46
N ASP A 15 23.12 -0.09 1.10
CA ASP A 15 22.91 -1.35 1.84
C ASP A 15 21.92 -1.17 2.98
N ARG A 16 22.08 -0.10 3.77
CA ARG A 16 21.12 0.24 4.83
C ARG A 16 19.72 0.52 4.28
N THR A 17 19.64 1.14 3.10
CA THR A 17 18.36 1.41 2.43
C THR A 17 17.70 0.11 1.94
N ILE A 18 18.48 -0.82 1.42
CA ILE A 18 18.03 -2.16 1.03
C ILE A 18 17.50 -2.92 2.25
N GLU A 19 18.23 -2.89 3.36
CA GLU A 19 17.80 -3.50 4.63
C GLU A 19 16.47 -2.90 5.10
N GLY A 20 16.34 -1.58 5.11
CA GLY A 20 15.08 -0.90 5.45
C GLY A 20 13.91 -1.31 4.54
N HIS A 21 14.15 -1.49 3.23
CA HIS A 21 13.12 -2.00 2.31
C HIS A 21 12.78 -3.47 2.54
N ARG A 22 13.75 -4.31 2.92
CA ARG A 22 13.49 -5.72 3.31
C ARG A 22 12.66 -5.79 4.59
N ASP A 23 12.95 -4.94 5.57
CA ASP A 23 12.16 -4.83 6.79
C ASP A 23 10.73 -4.35 6.49
N LEU A 24 10.58 -3.33 5.65
CA LEU A 24 9.27 -2.85 5.20
C LEU A 24 8.46 -3.95 4.50
N LEU A 25 9.13 -4.79 3.71
CA LEU A 25 8.50 -5.94 3.04
C LEU A 25 8.04 -6.99 4.04
N ARG A 26 8.85 -7.29 5.07
CA ARG A 26 8.49 -8.20 6.15
C ARG A 26 7.24 -7.70 6.87
N VAL A 27 7.25 -6.44 7.31
CA VAL A 27 6.10 -5.82 8.01
C VAL A 27 4.86 -5.80 7.10
N SER A 28 5.01 -5.53 5.81
CA SER A 28 3.87 -5.55 4.86
C SER A 28 3.27 -6.94 4.64
N ARG A 29 4.09 -8.01 4.71
CA ARG A 29 3.58 -9.39 4.67
C ARG A 29 2.89 -9.79 5.97
N ASP A 30 3.43 -9.35 7.09
CA ASP A 30 2.80 -9.57 8.40
C ASP A 30 1.45 -8.85 8.48
N GLU A 31 1.35 -7.64 7.90
CA GLU A 31 0.11 -6.87 7.80
C GLU A 31 -0.90 -7.62 6.94
N GLN A 32 -0.48 -8.13 5.77
CA GLN A 32 -1.32 -8.96 4.93
C GLN A 32 -1.89 -10.17 5.70
N ASN A 33 -1.05 -10.84 6.50
CA ASN A 33 -1.48 -11.98 7.32
C ASN A 33 -2.46 -11.55 8.43
N ALA A 34 -2.26 -10.40 9.06
CA ALA A 34 -3.17 -9.86 10.07
C ALA A 34 -4.54 -9.51 9.46
N VAL A 35 -4.55 -8.89 8.27
CA VAL A 35 -5.78 -8.63 7.51
C VAL A 35 -6.54 -9.92 7.21
N VAL A 36 -5.85 -10.98 6.78
CA VAL A 36 -6.49 -12.29 6.51
C VAL A 36 -7.11 -12.88 7.79
N ARG A 37 -6.50 -12.64 8.96
CA ARG A 37 -7.00 -13.12 10.26
C ARG A 37 -8.08 -12.22 10.86
N GLY A 38 -8.33 -11.04 10.30
CA GLY A 38 -9.24 -10.05 10.87
C GLY A 38 -8.72 -9.39 12.15
N ASP A 39 -7.40 -9.41 12.39
CA ASP A 39 -6.79 -8.84 13.59
C ASP A 39 -6.52 -7.34 13.40
N VAL A 40 -7.54 -6.53 13.71
CA VAL A 40 -7.51 -5.07 13.50
C VAL A 40 -6.43 -4.40 14.35
N ALA A 41 -6.27 -4.80 15.61
CA ALA A 41 -5.27 -4.22 16.52
C ALA A 41 -3.85 -4.45 16.00
N ARG A 42 -3.57 -5.67 15.49
CA ARG A 42 -2.27 -5.97 14.88
C ARG A 42 -2.05 -5.20 13.58
N VAL A 43 -3.08 -4.99 12.77
CA VAL A 43 -2.99 -4.15 11.55
C VAL A 43 -2.60 -2.72 11.91
N GLU A 44 -3.21 -2.11 12.92
CA GLU A 44 -2.88 -0.74 13.38
C GLU A 44 -1.42 -0.65 13.87
N GLU A 45 -0.97 -1.62 14.67
CA GLU A 45 0.42 -1.66 15.16
C GLU A 45 1.43 -1.75 14.00
N LEU A 46 1.16 -2.63 13.03
CA LEU A 46 2.03 -2.82 11.86
C LEU A 46 2.02 -1.58 10.95
N MET A 47 0.90 -0.88 10.83
CA MET A 47 0.82 0.40 10.12
C MET A 47 1.74 1.45 10.76
N TRP A 48 1.72 1.59 12.08
CA TRP A 48 2.63 2.49 12.78
C TRP A 48 4.10 2.13 12.54
N GLN A 49 4.45 0.83 12.60
CA GLN A 49 5.81 0.38 12.28
C GLN A 49 6.24 0.73 10.85
N LYS A 50 5.32 0.62 9.88
CA LYS A 50 5.59 1.02 8.48
C LYS A 50 5.82 2.52 8.34
N GLU A 51 5.09 3.35 9.08
CA GLU A 51 5.30 4.80 9.09
C GLU A 51 6.69 5.16 9.62
N GLN A 52 7.13 4.52 10.71
CA GLN A 52 8.47 4.73 11.25
C GLN A 52 9.56 4.33 10.24
N LEU A 53 9.43 3.14 9.64
CA LEU A 53 10.36 2.67 8.61
C LEU A 53 10.37 3.59 7.38
N ALA A 54 9.22 4.11 6.96
CA ALA A 54 9.12 5.05 5.86
C ALA A 54 9.82 6.39 6.17
N GLY A 55 9.73 6.85 7.43
CA GLY A 55 10.48 8.01 7.91
C GLY A 55 11.99 7.81 7.79
N THR A 56 12.51 6.71 8.35
CA THR A 56 13.95 6.38 8.26
C THR A 56 14.42 6.20 6.81
N LEU A 57 13.63 5.56 5.96
CA LEU A 57 13.96 5.41 4.53
C LEU A 57 14.03 6.77 3.80
N ARG A 58 13.20 7.74 4.19
CA ARG A 58 13.26 9.10 3.65
C ARG A 58 14.56 9.81 4.04
N GLU A 59 14.96 9.71 5.30
CA GLU A 59 16.25 10.25 5.76
C GLU A 59 17.43 9.64 5.01
N MET A 60 17.40 8.33 4.75
CA MET A 60 18.42 7.66 3.93
C MET A 60 18.44 8.17 2.50
N GLN A 61 17.28 8.43 1.89
CA GLN A 61 17.19 9.03 0.55
C GLN A 61 17.77 10.44 0.51
N ASP A 62 17.55 11.24 1.54
CA ASP A 62 18.13 12.59 1.64
C ASP A 62 19.66 12.53 1.72
N VAL A 63 20.21 11.58 2.50
CA VAL A 63 21.66 11.32 2.55
C VAL A 63 22.20 10.88 1.17
N GLN A 64 21.50 9.99 0.48
CA GLN A 64 21.87 9.57 -0.88
C GLN A 64 21.91 10.77 -1.83
N GLN A 65 20.89 11.63 -1.82
CA GLN A 65 20.86 12.83 -2.65
C GLN A 65 22.02 13.78 -2.32
N ALA A 66 22.30 14.00 -1.04
CA ALA A 66 23.43 14.83 -0.62
C ALA A 66 24.78 14.28 -1.11
N LEU A 67 24.97 12.95 -1.09
CA LEU A 67 26.16 12.30 -1.62
C LEU A 67 26.28 12.45 -3.14
N LEU A 68 25.17 12.34 -3.87
CA LEU A 68 25.15 12.58 -5.32
C LEU A 68 25.51 14.03 -5.68
N ARG A 69 25.01 15.02 -4.93
CA ARG A 69 25.39 16.43 -5.11
C ARG A 69 26.87 16.66 -4.84
N LYS A 70 27.42 16.09 -3.77
CA LYS A 70 28.86 16.13 -3.49
C LYS A 70 29.71 15.53 -4.61
N ALA A 71 29.24 14.45 -5.24
CA ALA A 71 29.90 13.88 -6.40
C ALA A 71 29.82 14.80 -7.63
N ALA A 72 28.70 15.53 -7.80
CA ALA A 72 28.51 16.50 -8.87
C ALA A 72 29.47 17.69 -8.76
N GLU A 73 29.53 18.27 -7.57
CA GLU A 73 30.41 19.39 -7.23
C GLU A 73 31.89 19.01 -7.46
N ALA A 74 32.30 17.80 -7.05
CA ALA A 74 33.67 17.33 -7.21
C ALA A 74 34.09 17.17 -8.68
N GLU A 75 33.13 16.99 -9.60
CA GLU A 75 33.36 16.78 -11.03
C GLU A 75 33.01 18.02 -11.87
N GLY A 76 32.56 19.12 -11.23
CA GLY A 76 32.20 20.37 -11.90
C GLY A 76 30.97 20.26 -12.80
N ILE A 77 30.00 19.41 -12.44
CA ILE A 77 28.78 19.17 -13.21
C ILE A 77 27.63 19.95 -12.58
N ASP A 78 26.81 20.61 -13.41
CA ASP A 78 25.57 21.25 -12.96
C ASP A 78 24.63 20.24 -12.26
N ASP A 79 24.08 20.69 -11.14
CA ASP A 79 23.39 19.88 -10.12
C ASP A 79 22.10 19.20 -10.61
N ASP A 80 21.66 19.49 -11.83
CA ASP A 80 20.30 19.18 -12.30
C ASP A 80 20.06 17.71 -12.66
N VAL A 81 21.10 16.88 -12.91
CA VAL A 81 20.88 15.46 -13.25
C VAL A 81 22.03 14.53 -12.85
N ILE A 82 22.38 14.47 -11.56
CA ILE A 82 23.20 13.35 -11.07
C ILE A 82 22.29 12.23 -10.57
N SER A 83 22.24 11.14 -11.33
CA SER A 83 21.60 9.88 -10.96
C SER A 83 22.63 8.82 -10.60
N LEU A 84 22.23 7.77 -9.87
CA LEU A 84 23.06 6.58 -9.64
C LEU A 84 23.59 5.99 -10.96
N THR A 85 22.81 6.04 -12.04
CA THR A 85 23.25 5.60 -13.37
C THR A 85 24.40 6.46 -13.91
N ALA A 86 24.32 7.78 -13.72
CA ALA A 86 25.38 8.71 -14.12
C ALA A 86 26.66 8.50 -13.28
N LEU A 87 26.52 8.29 -11.97
CA LEU A 87 27.64 7.94 -11.08
C LEU A 87 28.34 6.65 -11.54
N LEU A 88 27.56 5.60 -11.84
CA LEU A 88 28.06 4.32 -12.35
C LEU A 88 28.75 4.40 -13.72
N GLN A 89 28.52 5.45 -14.51
CA GLN A 89 29.21 5.66 -15.79
C GLN A 89 30.59 6.27 -15.60
N ARG A 90 30.74 7.14 -14.59
CA ARG A 90 31.98 7.87 -14.29
C ARG A 90 32.95 7.07 -13.42
N LEU A 91 32.46 6.09 -12.68
CA LEU A 91 33.34 5.21 -11.91
C LEU A 91 34.16 4.30 -12.84
N PRO A 92 35.49 4.17 -12.59
CA PRO A 92 36.30 3.14 -13.24
C PRO A 92 35.75 1.74 -12.91
N ARG A 93 36.27 0.71 -13.58
CA ARG A 93 35.92 -0.68 -13.21
C ARG A 93 36.50 -0.99 -11.83
N SER A 94 35.73 -0.69 -10.79
CA SER A 94 36.05 -0.88 -9.38
C SER A 94 35.04 -1.82 -8.70
N THR A 95 35.42 -2.33 -7.54
CA THR A 95 34.55 -3.09 -6.64
C THR A 95 33.31 -2.29 -6.26
N ALA A 96 33.46 -1.00 -5.92
CA ALA A 96 32.35 -0.08 -5.65
C ALA A 96 31.31 -0.07 -6.79
N ARG A 97 31.77 0.04 -8.04
CA ARG A 97 30.89 0.06 -9.21
C ARG A 97 30.10 -1.24 -9.38
N ALA A 98 30.72 -2.38 -9.11
CA ALA A 98 30.05 -3.68 -9.17
C ALA A 98 28.99 -3.81 -8.07
N ARG A 99 29.33 -3.44 -6.83
CA ARG A 99 28.42 -3.42 -5.68
C ARG A 99 27.20 -2.53 -5.95
N LEU A 100 27.41 -1.29 -6.38
CA LEU A 100 26.34 -0.35 -6.72
C LEU A 100 25.40 -0.84 -7.82
N ARG A 101 25.91 -1.58 -8.81
CA ARG A 101 25.06 -2.21 -9.84
C ARG A 101 24.18 -3.31 -9.25
N GLN A 102 24.75 -4.18 -8.43
CA GLN A 102 24.01 -5.25 -7.76
C GLN A 102 22.92 -4.68 -6.85
N GLN A 103 23.26 -3.68 -6.03
CA GLN A 103 22.33 -3.02 -5.12
C GLN A 103 21.18 -2.32 -5.87
N ARG A 104 21.47 -1.66 -7.01
CA ARG A 104 20.42 -1.08 -7.88
C ARG A 104 19.44 -2.14 -8.38
N ASP A 105 19.96 -3.27 -8.84
CA ASP A 105 19.13 -4.34 -9.40
C ASP A 105 18.30 -5.01 -8.31
N GLU A 106 18.87 -5.16 -7.10
CA GLU A 106 18.14 -5.62 -5.93
C GLU A 106 17.01 -4.65 -5.52
N LEU A 107 17.29 -3.35 -5.41
CA LEU A 107 16.27 -2.35 -5.07
C LEU A 107 15.09 -2.37 -6.05
N ARG A 108 15.36 -2.57 -7.34
CA ARG A 108 14.29 -2.73 -8.36
C ARG A 108 13.41 -3.93 -8.07
N LEU A 109 14.00 -5.07 -7.72
CA LEU A 109 13.25 -6.29 -7.38
C LEU A 109 12.43 -6.11 -6.09
N LEU A 110 13.02 -5.49 -5.07
CA LEU A 110 12.36 -5.20 -3.80
C LEU A 110 11.17 -4.26 -4.01
N ALA A 111 11.33 -3.18 -4.77
CA ALA A 111 10.26 -2.24 -5.08
C ALA A 111 9.06 -2.92 -5.77
N GLN A 112 9.32 -3.76 -6.77
CA GLN A 112 8.27 -4.54 -7.44
C GLN A 112 7.55 -5.49 -6.47
N THR A 113 8.28 -6.10 -5.54
CA THR A 113 7.73 -7.04 -4.58
C THR A 113 6.89 -6.34 -3.51
N LEU A 114 7.34 -5.19 -3.01
CA LEU A 114 6.59 -4.32 -2.11
C LEU A 114 5.29 -3.85 -2.75
N GLU A 115 5.35 -3.36 -4.00
CA GLU A 115 4.18 -2.91 -4.74
C GLU A 115 3.14 -4.02 -4.91
N ARG A 116 3.58 -5.24 -5.27
CA ARG A 116 2.69 -6.41 -5.35
C ARG A 116 2.04 -6.73 -4.02
N THR A 117 2.82 -6.76 -2.93
CA THR A 117 2.32 -7.08 -1.59
C THR A 117 1.27 -6.06 -1.16
N HIS A 118 1.56 -4.77 -1.31
CA HIS A 118 0.62 -3.69 -0.99
C HIS A 118 -0.67 -3.80 -1.81
N ARG A 119 -0.59 -4.03 -3.12
CA ARG A 119 -1.77 -4.21 -3.99
C ARG A 119 -2.66 -5.38 -3.52
N VAL A 120 -2.07 -6.48 -3.05
CA VAL A 120 -2.85 -7.62 -2.53
C VAL A 120 -3.53 -7.25 -1.22
N THR A 121 -2.80 -6.63 -0.27
CA THR A 121 -3.37 -6.19 1.02
C THR A 121 -4.55 -5.23 0.81
N THR A 122 -4.42 -4.25 -0.09
CA THR A 122 -5.51 -3.31 -0.41
C THR A 122 -6.74 -4.03 -0.96
N ARG A 123 -6.58 -5.02 -1.85
CA ARG A 123 -7.70 -5.81 -2.37
C ARG A 123 -8.41 -6.61 -1.29
N LEU A 124 -7.66 -7.19 -0.35
CA LEU A 124 -8.23 -7.93 0.78
C LEU A 124 -9.07 -7.02 1.67
N LEU A 125 -8.54 -5.86 2.04
CA LEU A 125 -9.25 -4.85 2.83
C LEU A 125 -10.52 -4.37 2.12
N MET A 126 -10.45 -4.05 0.83
CA MET A 126 -11.63 -3.65 0.05
C MET A 126 -12.71 -4.73 0.03
N ARG A 127 -12.32 -6.00 -0.11
CA ARG A 127 -13.28 -7.12 -0.09
C ARG A 127 -13.91 -7.29 1.29
N ALA A 128 -13.13 -7.13 2.36
CA ALA A 128 -13.65 -7.20 3.73
C ALA A 128 -14.68 -6.07 3.99
N LEU A 129 -14.40 -4.85 3.51
CA LEU A 129 -15.33 -3.73 3.61
C LEU A 129 -16.61 -3.97 2.81
N GLN A 130 -16.51 -4.45 1.57
CA GLN A 130 -17.68 -4.79 0.75
C GLN A 130 -18.57 -5.84 1.41
N PHE A 131 -17.97 -6.84 2.07
CA PHE A 131 -18.71 -7.85 2.80
C PHE A 131 -19.40 -7.29 4.05
N ALA A 132 -18.71 -6.43 4.81
CA ALA A 132 -19.30 -5.74 5.95
C ALA A 132 -20.49 -4.86 5.54
N ASP A 133 -20.34 -4.08 4.46
CA ASP A 133 -21.41 -3.24 3.91
C ASP A 133 -22.61 -4.07 3.45
N ALA A 134 -22.38 -5.18 2.74
CA ALA A 134 -23.43 -6.09 2.32
C ALA A 134 -24.17 -6.70 3.53
N SER A 135 -23.43 -7.10 4.56
CA SER A 135 -24.00 -7.65 5.80
C SER A 135 -24.88 -6.61 6.52
N ILE A 136 -24.43 -5.35 6.58
CA ILE A 136 -25.21 -4.24 7.16
C ILE A 136 -26.48 -3.97 6.34
N ARG A 137 -26.40 -4.02 5.01
CA ARG A 137 -27.59 -3.85 4.14
C ARG A 137 -28.62 -4.95 4.37
N MET A 138 -28.20 -6.21 4.43
CA MET A 138 -29.10 -7.33 4.72
C MET A 138 -29.80 -7.16 6.08
N LEU A 139 -29.05 -6.77 7.11
CA LEU A 139 -29.64 -6.49 8.43
C LEU A 139 -30.66 -5.34 8.39
N LYS A 140 -30.41 -4.30 7.59
CA LYS A 140 -31.35 -3.18 7.43
C LYS A 140 -32.60 -3.59 6.65
N GLU A 141 -32.45 -4.37 5.59
CA GLU A 141 -33.56 -4.89 4.78
C GLU A 141 -34.48 -5.81 5.62
N GLU A 142 -33.92 -6.64 6.51
CA GLU A 142 -34.69 -7.45 7.47
C GLU A 142 -35.48 -6.62 8.50
N GLN A 143 -35.05 -5.39 8.80
CA GLN A 143 -35.78 -4.50 9.72
C GLN A 143 -36.90 -3.69 9.03
N GLU A 144 -36.86 -3.55 7.71
CA GLU A 144 -37.87 -2.82 6.94
C GLU A 144 -39.05 -3.71 6.49
N GLU A 145 -38.87 -5.03 6.36
CA GLU A 145 -39.92 -5.98 5.91
C GLU A 145 -40.69 -6.69 7.05
N ASN A 146 -41.08 -6.00 8.13
CA ASN A 146 -41.95 -6.65 9.13
C ASN A 146 -42.96 -5.74 9.85
N PRO A 147 -44.17 -5.53 9.30
CA PRO A 147 -45.37 -5.30 10.09
C PRO A 147 -46.20 -6.59 10.17
N ILE A 148 -45.61 -7.74 10.52
CA ILE A 148 -46.38 -8.97 10.79
C ILE A 148 -46.66 -9.07 12.29
N TYR A 149 -47.65 -8.29 12.73
CA TYR A 149 -48.68 -8.59 13.74
C TYR A 149 -49.30 -7.27 14.17
N ALA A 150 -50.29 -6.79 13.40
CA ALA A 150 -51.26 -5.84 13.95
C ALA A 150 -52.09 -6.59 15.00
N ALA A 151 -51.90 -6.25 16.28
CA ALA A 151 -52.76 -6.68 17.36
C ALA A 151 -54.14 -6.01 17.18
N GLY A 152 -55.03 -6.71 16.46
CA GLY A 152 -56.40 -6.25 16.25
C GLY A 152 -56.90 -6.70 14.89
N GLY A 153 -57.44 -7.93 14.82
CA GLY A 153 -58.08 -8.45 13.61
C GLY A 153 -59.20 -7.53 13.13
N ALA A 154 -58.89 -6.66 12.17
CA ALA A 154 -59.88 -5.89 11.43
C ALA A 154 -59.44 -5.84 9.96
N LEU A 155 -60.09 -6.67 9.15
CA LEU A 155 -60.09 -6.54 7.70
C LEU A 155 -60.81 -5.22 7.36
N GLU A 156 -60.06 -4.14 7.13
CA GLU A 156 -60.61 -2.96 6.48
C GLU A 156 -60.76 -3.21 4.98
N LYS A 157 -62.03 -3.41 4.63
CA LYS A 157 -62.63 -3.56 3.32
C LYS A 157 -62.00 -2.68 2.24
N ASN A 158 -61.46 -3.35 1.23
CA ASN A 158 -61.23 -2.82 -0.09
C ASN A 158 -62.57 -2.29 -0.67
N ARG A 159 -62.73 -0.97 -0.76
CA ARG A 159 -63.89 -0.31 -1.40
C ARG A 159 -63.42 0.63 -2.50
N GLY A 160 -62.70 0.05 -3.46
CA GLY A 160 -62.49 0.62 -4.80
C GLY A 160 -63.41 -0.10 -5.78
N GLU A 161 -64.42 0.62 -6.27
CA GLU A 161 -65.44 0.19 -7.20
C GLU A 161 -64.89 -0.62 -8.39
N ARG A 162 -65.35 -1.86 -8.56
CA ARG A 162 -65.37 -2.52 -9.87
C ARG A 162 -66.81 -2.89 -10.21
N LYS A 163 -67.22 -2.34 -11.35
CA LYS A 163 -68.56 -2.32 -11.92
C LYS A 163 -69.19 -3.71 -12.04
N LEU A 164 -70.48 -3.73 -11.75
CA LEU A 164 -71.45 -4.74 -12.17
C LEU A 164 -71.23 -5.15 -13.63
N MET A 165 -70.94 -6.42 -13.86
CA MET A 165 -71.50 -7.21 -14.95
C MET A 165 -71.51 -8.66 -14.50
N ASP A 166 -72.65 -9.14 -14.00
CA ASP A 166 -72.97 -10.56 -14.12
C ASP A 166 -74.15 -10.68 -15.10
N ARG A 167 -73.90 -11.50 -16.11
CA ARG A 167 -74.80 -11.87 -17.20
C ARG A 167 -75.24 -13.29 -16.84
N MET A 168 -76.53 -13.58 -17.05
CA MET A 168 -77.19 -14.90 -17.02
C MET A 168 -77.99 -15.20 -15.74
N ALA A 169 -79.30 -14.92 -15.80
CA ALA A 169 -80.38 -15.93 -15.82
C ALA A 169 -81.72 -15.22 -16.09
#